data_AF-A0A147DRX5-F1
#
_entry.id   AF-A0A147DRX5-F1
#
_cell.length_a   1.000
_cell.length_b   1.000
_cell.length_c   1.000
_cell.angle_alpha   90.00
_cell.angle_beta   90.00
_cell.angle_gamma   90.00
#
_symmetry.space_group_name_H-M   'P 1'
#
loop_
_entity.id
_entity.type
_entity.pdbx_description
1 polymer ?
#
loop_
_entity_poly.entity_id
_entity_poly.type
_entity_poly.pdbx_seq_one_letter_code
_entity_poly.pdbx_strand_id
1 'polypeptide(L)'
;MSGTDLLDQLFTTSARTDADVVALVSGVVGRPIRRQCWVLFLDERAVPVPFLLPVSDLPLLPDEHVEDFATLVAEVCVDNAAAEVVLAWERPGETQLFPVDWEWIDACACAFAERAVRLRGQVVVNATGASMVELHDAEELGPMLR
;
A
#
# COMPACT_ATOMS: atom_id res chain seq x y z
N MET A 1 15.50 13.74 19.34
CA MET A 1 15.13 13.84 17.91
C MET A 1 13.74 14.41 17.84
N SER A 2 13.53 15.43 17.01
CA SER A 2 12.21 15.99 16.75
C SER A 2 11.41 15.06 15.83
N GLY A 3 10.08 15.20 15.79
CA GLY A 3 9.23 14.46 14.84
C GLY A 3 9.57 14.76 13.38
N THR A 4 10.01 15.99 13.08
CA THR A 4 10.48 16.39 11.75
C THR A 4 11.77 15.66 11.35
N ASP A 5 12.74 15.53 12.27
CA ASP A 5 13.99 14.80 12.00
C ASP A 5 13.74 13.32 11.68
N LEU A 6 12.68 12.73 12.25
CA LEU A 6 12.29 11.36 11.98
C LEU A 6 11.67 11.21 10.59
N LEU A 7 10.81 12.15 10.18
CA LEU A 7 10.23 12.16 8.83
C LEU A 7 11.33 12.36 7.77
N ASP A 8 12.25 13.30 7.98
CA ASP A 8 13.36 13.54 7.05
C ASP A 8 14.25 12.28 6.90
N GLN A 9 14.46 11.53 7.98
CA GLN A 9 15.17 10.26 7.93
C GLN A 9 14.41 9.19 7.13
N LEU A 10 13.09 9.11 7.27
CA LEU A 10 12.28 8.15 6.51
C LEU A 10 12.38 8.41 5.00
N PHE A 11 12.31 9.66 4.56
CA PHE A 11 12.39 10.03 3.14
C PHE A 11 13.82 10.02 2.56
N THR A 12 14.83 9.71 3.37
CA THR A 12 16.23 9.56 2.90
C THR A 12 16.75 8.13 3.04
N THR A 13 15.97 7.22 3.64
CA THR A 13 16.34 5.82 3.85
C THR A 13 15.71 4.95 2.77
N SER A 14 16.52 4.07 2.14
CA SER A 14 16.00 3.17 1.10
C SER A 14 15.18 2.01 1.67
N ALA A 15 14.00 1.76 1.11
CA ALA A 15 13.08 0.68 1.46
C ALA A 15 13.30 -0.60 0.63
N ARG A 16 14.46 -1.25 0.79
CA ARG A 16 14.87 -2.36 -0.08
C ARG A 16 14.28 -3.70 0.34
N THR A 17 14.14 -3.91 1.63
CA THR A 17 13.55 -5.12 2.22
C THR A 17 12.13 -4.87 2.68
N ASP A 18 11.39 -5.95 2.89
CA ASP A 18 10.02 -5.89 3.41
C ASP A 18 9.98 -5.25 4.80
N ALA A 19 11.01 -5.49 5.62
CA ALA A 19 11.18 -4.83 6.90
C ALA A 19 11.37 -3.31 6.75
N ASP A 20 12.12 -2.87 5.74
CA ASP A 20 12.29 -1.44 5.47
C ASP A 20 10.97 -0.80 4.99
N VAL A 21 10.22 -1.50 4.14
CA VAL A 21 8.89 -1.07 3.67
C VAL A 21 7.91 -0.94 4.85
N VAL A 22 7.86 -1.94 5.73
CA VAL A 22 7.03 -1.90 6.94
C VAL A 22 7.45 -0.74 7.87
N ALA A 23 8.75 -0.50 8.03
CA ALA A 23 9.25 0.61 8.84
C ALA A 23 8.87 1.98 8.23
N LEU A 24 9.00 2.12 6.91
CA LEU A 24 8.57 3.30 6.17
C LEU A 24 7.08 3.57 6.36
N VAL A 25 6.23 2.58 6.08
CA VAL A 25 4.78 2.70 6.20
C VAL A 25 4.37 2.99 7.64
N SER A 26 4.96 2.31 8.63
CA SER A 26 4.70 2.58 10.05
C SER A 26 5.04 4.03 10.42
N GLY A 27 6.14 4.55 9.90
CA GLY A 27 6.59 5.91 10.15
C GLY A 27 5.70 6.98 9.51
N VAL A 28 5.18 6.70 8.31
CA VAL A 28 4.35 7.63 7.53
C VAL A 28 2.88 7.61 7.96
N VAL A 29 2.27 6.43 8.03
CA VAL A 29 0.84 6.27 8.36
C VAL A 29 0.62 6.42 9.86
N GLY A 30 1.56 5.93 10.67
CA GLY A 30 1.46 5.98 12.12
C GLY A 30 0.31 5.14 12.66
N ARG A 31 -0.42 5.68 13.65
CA ARG A 31 -1.56 5.01 14.26
C ARG A 31 -2.76 5.04 13.28
N PRO A 32 -3.42 3.92 12.98
CA PRO A 32 -4.59 3.92 12.12
C PRO A 32 -5.77 4.63 12.78
N ILE A 33 -6.39 5.56 12.05
CA ILE A 33 -7.48 6.44 12.47
C ILE A 33 -8.75 6.19 11.62
N ARG A 34 -8.61 5.94 10.31
CA ARG A 34 -9.74 5.69 9.40
C ARG A 34 -9.44 4.62 8.35
N ARG A 35 -10.47 4.01 7.76
CA ARG A 35 -10.29 3.12 6.61
C ARG A 35 -9.86 3.95 5.39
N GLN A 36 -8.62 3.78 4.96
CA GLN A 36 -8.05 4.47 3.79
C GLN A 36 -6.94 3.64 3.15
N CYS A 37 -6.61 3.93 1.90
CA CYS A 37 -5.41 3.45 1.23
C CYS A 37 -4.41 4.60 1.10
N TRP A 38 -3.13 4.31 1.26
CA TRP A 38 -2.05 5.24 1.00
C TRP A 38 -1.18 4.69 -0.14
N VAL A 39 -0.82 5.55 -1.09
CA VAL A 39 0.20 5.24 -2.09
C VAL A 39 1.49 5.94 -1.73
N LEU A 40 2.54 5.15 -1.54
CA LEU A 40 3.90 5.62 -1.36
C LEU A 40 4.69 5.32 -2.63
N PHE A 41 5.51 6.26 -3.06
CA PHE A 41 6.29 6.16 -4.28
C PHE A 41 7.77 6.02 -3.93
N LEU A 42 8.46 5.10 -4.60
CA LEU A 42 9.89 4.87 -4.43
C LEU A 42 10.61 5.15 -5.73
N ASP A 43 11.78 5.80 -5.66
CA ASP A 43 12.65 6.00 -6.81
C ASP A 43 13.40 4.70 -7.21
N GLU A 44 14.23 4.77 -8.25
CA GLU A 44 15.04 3.62 -8.73
C GLU A 44 15.99 3.03 -7.68
N ARG A 45 16.27 3.76 -6.59
CA ARG A 45 17.16 3.34 -5.49
C ARG A 45 16.37 2.83 -4.28
N ALA A 46 15.06 2.67 -4.44
CA ALA A 46 14.07 2.38 -3.41
C ALA A 46 14.00 3.47 -2.33
N VAL A 47 14.38 4.72 -2.63
CA VAL A 47 14.24 5.83 -1.69
C VAL A 47 12.84 6.44 -1.83
N PRO A 48 12.13 6.71 -0.72
CA PRO A 48 10.81 7.31 -0.78
C PRO A 48 10.84 8.69 -1.43
N VAL A 49 10.00 8.89 -2.44
CA VAL A 49 9.69 10.21 -2.96
C VAL A 49 8.88 10.95 -1.87
N PRO A 50 9.17 12.23 -1.58
CA PRO A 50 8.43 13.03 -0.59
C PRO A 50 7.04 13.46 -1.11
N PHE A 51 6.29 12.51 -1.64
CA PHE A 51 4.94 12.63 -2.13
C PHE A 51 4.13 11.41 -1.66
N LEU A 52 3.01 11.68 -0.99
CA LEU A 52 2.13 10.65 -0.44
C LEU A 52 0.72 10.93 -0.96
N LEU A 53 0.07 9.91 -1.50
CA LEU A 53 -1.29 10.02 -1.99
C LEU A 53 -2.25 9.27 -1.06
N PRO A 54 -3.02 9.98 -0.21
CA PRO A 54 -4.13 9.37 0.52
C PRO A 54 -5.32 9.16 -0.43
N VAL A 55 -5.83 7.94 -0.47
CA VAL A 55 -7.05 7.55 -1.19
C VAL A 55 -8.09 7.16 -0.16
N SER A 56 -9.02 8.08 0.10
CA SER A 56 -10.15 7.85 0.99
C SER A 56 -11.42 7.48 0.22
N ASP A 57 -12.43 7.03 0.95
CA ASP A 57 -13.77 6.79 0.41
C ASP A 57 -13.82 5.75 -0.71
N LEU A 58 -12.86 4.81 -0.68
CA LEU A 58 -12.90 3.62 -1.53
C LEU A 58 -14.23 2.89 -1.33
N PRO A 59 -14.88 2.45 -2.42
CA PRO A 59 -16.08 1.65 -2.30
C PRO A 59 -15.83 0.40 -1.46
N LEU A 60 -16.91 -0.21 -0.98
CA LEU A 60 -16.78 -1.40 -0.15
C LEU A 60 -15.99 -2.46 -0.91
N LEU A 61 -16.46 -2.85 -2.09
CA LEU A 61 -15.80 -3.77 -3.01
C LEU A 61 -15.09 -2.98 -4.13
N PRO A 62 -14.01 -3.54 -4.72
CA PRO A 62 -13.44 -2.99 -5.95
C PRO A 62 -14.47 -2.98 -7.07
N ASP A 63 -14.47 -1.92 -7.87
CA ASP A 63 -15.33 -1.73 -9.03
C ASP A 63 -14.50 -1.28 -10.25
N GLU A 64 -15.16 -0.79 -11.29
CA GLU A 64 -14.49 -0.32 -12.52
C GLU A 64 -13.48 0.81 -12.26
N HIS A 65 -13.58 1.53 -11.14
CA HIS A 65 -12.66 2.62 -10.79
C HIS A 65 -11.27 2.14 -10.34
N VAL A 66 -11.05 0.83 -10.16
CA VAL A 66 -9.71 0.29 -9.91
C VAL A 66 -8.78 0.60 -11.08
N GLU A 67 -9.29 0.55 -12.32
CA GLU A 67 -8.51 0.87 -13.53
C GLU A 67 -8.17 2.36 -13.61
N ASP A 68 -9.11 3.22 -13.22
CA ASP A 68 -8.90 4.66 -13.13
C ASP A 68 -7.84 4.97 -12.07
N PHE A 69 -7.90 4.28 -10.92
CA PHE A 69 -6.92 4.42 -9.85
C PHE A 69 -5.52 3.98 -10.29
N ALA A 70 -5.40 2.84 -10.97
CA ALA A 70 -4.12 2.37 -11.50
C ALA A 70 -3.55 3.34 -12.55
N THR A 71 -4.41 3.92 -13.38
CA THR A 71 -4.03 4.94 -14.38
C THR A 71 -3.50 6.20 -13.70
N LEU A 72 -4.21 6.71 -12.68
CA LEU A 72 -3.76 7.86 -11.90
C LEU A 72 -2.40 7.60 -11.24
N VAL A 73 -2.20 6.42 -10.64
CA VAL A 73 -0.92 6.07 -10.00
C VAL A 73 0.20 5.97 -11.03
N ALA A 74 -0.06 5.45 -12.23
CA ALA A 74 0.93 5.39 -13.31
C ALA A 74 1.36 6.79 -13.76
N GLU A 75 0.42 7.72 -13.93
CA GLU A 75 0.72 9.12 -14.27
C GLU A 75 1.58 9.79 -13.19
N VAL A 76 1.21 9.61 -11.92
CA VAL A 76 1.98 10.16 -10.79
C VAL A 76 3.38 9.55 -10.72
N CYS A 77 3.56 8.27 -11.07
CA CYS A 77 4.89 7.66 -11.14
C CYS A 77 5.77 8.36 -12.18
N VAL A 78 5.22 8.64 -13.36
CA VAL A 78 5.94 9.37 -14.43
C VAL A 78 6.32 10.77 -13.98
N ASP A 79 5.36 11.52 -13.40
CA ASP A 79 5.57 12.90 -12.98
C ASP A 79 6.62 13.04 -11.86
N ASN A 80 6.77 12.01 -11.03
CA ASN A 80 7.68 12.01 -9.88
C ASN A 80 8.94 11.16 -10.08
N ALA A 81 9.15 10.61 -11.28
CA ALA A 81 10.22 9.65 -11.56
C ALA A 81 10.28 8.47 -10.55
N ALA A 82 9.11 8.00 -10.12
CA ALA A 82 8.99 6.84 -9.25
C ALA A 82 9.14 5.56 -10.08
N ALA A 83 9.94 4.63 -9.57
CA ALA A 83 10.20 3.34 -10.19
C ALA A 83 9.26 2.24 -9.68
N GLU A 84 8.78 2.35 -8.45
CA GLU A 84 7.86 1.39 -7.84
C GLU A 84 7.00 2.04 -6.76
N VAL A 85 5.93 1.35 -6.38
CA VAL A 85 4.94 1.85 -5.42
C VAL A 85 4.69 0.86 -4.29
N VAL A 86 4.35 1.37 -3.11
CA VAL A 86 3.84 0.60 -1.98
C VAL A 86 2.42 1.07 -1.69
N LEU A 87 1.49 0.12 -1.57
CA LEU A 87 0.14 0.41 -1.08
C LEU A 87 0.06 0.09 0.42
N ALA A 88 -0.46 1.02 1.22
CA ALA A 88 -0.73 0.79 2.63
C ALA A 88 -2.22 0.89 2.95
N TRP A 89 -2.79 -0.19 3.46
CA TRP A 89 -4.20 -0.36 3.80
C TRP A 89 -4.41 -0.08 5.28
N GLU A 90 -4.96 1.09 5.60
CA GLU A 90 -5.25 1.46 6.98
C GLU A 90 -6.58 0.85 7.43
N ARG A 91 -6.56 0.11 8.55
CA ARG A 91 -7.69 -0.61 9.12
C ARG A 91 -7.76 -0.41 10.64
N PRO A 92 -8.38 0.69 11.11
CA PRO A 92 -8.48 0.99 12.53
C PRO A 92 -9.33 -0.04 13.28
N GLY A 93 -8.90 -0.40 14.49
CA GLY A 93 -9.66 -1.29 15.39
C GLY A 93 -9.54 -2.77 15.06
N GLU A 94 -9.09 -3.11 13.86
CA GLU A 94 -8.98 -4.49 13.40
C GLU A 94 -7.60 -5.07 13.70
N THR A 95 -7.53 -6.40 13.75
CA THR A 95 -6.27 -7.15 13.90
C THR A 95 -5.97 -8.05 12.70
N GLN A 96 -6.90 -8.13 11.74
CA GLN A 96 -6.83 -9.00 10.57
C GLN A 96 -7.46 -8.30 9.35
N LEU A 97 -7.15 -8.80 8.16
CA LEU A 97 -7.81 -8.40 6.92
C LEU A 97 -9.17 -9.08 6.79
N PHE A 98 -10.17 -8.34 6.34
CA PHE A 98 -11.46 -8.91 5.95
C PHE A 98 -11.43 -9.41 4.51
N PRO A 99 -12.35 -10.31 4.10
CA PRO A 99 -12.46 -10.77 2.71
C PRO A 99 -12.47 -9.64 1.68
N VAL A 100 -13.19 -8.55 2.00
CA VAL A 100 -13.27 -7.36 1.16
C VAL A 100 -11.93 -6.63 0.98
N ASP A 101 -11.03 -6.72 1.95
CA ASP A 101 -9.70 -6.13 1.82
C ASP A 101 -8.83 -6.94 0.87
N TRP A 102 -8.97 -8.27 0.89
CA TRP A 102 -8.32 -9.16 -0.07
C TRP A 102 -8.77 -8.88 -1.51
N GLU A 103 -10.06 -8.65 -1.74
CA GLU A 103 -10.56 -8.28 -3.06
C GLU A 103 -9.90 -7.01 -3.59
N TRP A 104 -9.74 -5.97 -2.74
CA TRP A 104 -9.02 -4.75 -3.11
C TRP A 104 -7.53 -4.97 -3.34
N ILE A 105 -6.88 -5.76 -2.48
CA ILE A 105 -5.47 -6.13 -2.61
C ILE A 105 -5.22 -6.80 -3.95
N ASP A 106 -6.04 -7.78 -4.32
CA ASP A 106 -5.91 -8.54 -5.56
C ASP A 106 -6.24 -7.67 -6.78
N ALA A 107 -7.32 -6.88 -6.72
CA ALA A 107 -7.72 -5.99 -7.81
C ALA A 107 -6.63 -4.95 -8.11
N CYS A 108 -6.05 -4.32 -7.08
CA CYS A 108 -4.94 -3.38 -7.27
C CYS A 108 -3.69 -4.06 -7.82
N ALA A 109 -3.35 -5.28 -7.36
CA ALA A 109 -2.20 -6.02 -7.88
C ALA A 109 -2.35 -6.29 -9.39
N CYS A 110 -3.53 -6.75 -9.82
CA CYS A 110 -3.84 -7.00 -11.23
C CYS A 110 -3.79 -5.70 -12.05
N ALA A 111 -4.53 -4.66 -11.66
CA ALA A 111 -4.62 -3.42 -12.43
C ALA A 111 -3.26 -2.69 -12.54
N PHE A 112 -2.45 -2.72 -11.48
CA PHE A 112 -1.12 -2.12 -11.50
C PHE A 112 -0.19 -2.87 -12.47
N ALA A 113 -0.25 -4.22 -12.46
CA ALA A 113 0.50 -5.02 -13.42
C ALA A 113 0.09 -4.72 -14.87
N GLU A 114 -1.21 -4.59 -15.16
CA GLU A 114 -1.72 -4.24 -16.49
C GLU A 114 -1.30 -2.84 -16.95
N ARG A 115 -1.07 -1.92 -16.01
CA ARG A 115 -0.58 -0.55 -16.27
C ARG A 115 0.94 -0.42 -16.18
N ALA A 116 1.66 -1.53 -16.04
CA ALA A 116 3.11 -1.57 -15.85
C ALA A 116 3.61 -0.74 -14.65
N VAL A 117 2.75 -0.53 -13.64
CA VAL A 117 3.11 0.05 -12.35
C VAL A 117 3.72 -1.06 -11.50
N ARG A 118 5.00 -0.93 -11.17
CA ARG A 118 5.70 -1.92 -10.35
C ARG A 118 5.27 -1.79 -8.89
N LEU A 119 4.55 -2.77 -8.38
CA LEU A 119 4.18 -2.86 -6.98
C LEU A 119 5.33 -3.48 -6.18
N ARG A 120 5.99 -2.70 -5.29
CA ARG A 120 7.00 -3.21 -4.36
C ARG A 120 6.37 -4.09 -3.29
N GLY A 121 5.15 -3.79 -2.91
CA GLY A 121 4.36 -4.59 -1.98
C GLY A 121 3.13 -3.86 -1.46
N GLN A 122 2.32 -4.61 -0.73
CA GLN A 122 1.16 -4.07 -0.03
C GLN A 122 1.35 -4.30 1.47
N VAL A 123 0.95 -3.32 2.27
CA VAL A 123 1.11 -3.32 3.72
C VAL A 123 -0.23 -3.08 4.37
N VAL A 124 -0.55 -3.80 5.43
CA VAL A 124 -1.72 -3.51 6.27
C VAL A 124 -1.25 -2.74 7.48
N VAL A 125 -1.96 -1.67 7.84
CA VAL A 125 -1.73 -0.92 9.08
C VAL A 125 -2.97 -1.01 9.94
N ASN A 126 -2.86 -1.70 11.06
CA ASN A 126 -3.99 -1.97 11.95
C ASN A 126 -3.62 -1.75 13.43
N ALA A 127 -4.47 -2.17 14.37
CA ALA A 127 -4.24 -1.92 15.79
C ALA A 127 -2.97 -2.58 16.37
N THR A 128 -2.41 -3.61 15.71
CA THR A 128 -1.20 -4.31 16.14
C THR A 128 0.08 -3.76 15.51
N GLY A 129 -0.04 -2.92 14.48
CA GLY A 129 1.09 -2.32 13.77
C GLY A 129 0.93 -2.45 12.26
N ALA A 130 2.06 -2.35 11.55
CA ALA A 130 2.11 -2.59 10.11
C ALA A 130 2.75 -3.95 9.79
N SER A 131 2.23 -4.63 8.77
CA SER A 131 2.77 -5.89 8.27
C SER A 131 2.59 -6.00 6.76
N MET A 132 3.53 -6.66 6.08
CA MET A 132 3.35 -7.00 4.68
C MET A 132 2.10 -7.87 4.49
N VAL A 133 1.42 -7.67 3.37
CA VAL A 133 0.44 -8.62 2.87
C VAL A 133 1.22 -9.78 2.25
N GLU A 134 1.16 -10.93 2.92
CA GLU A 134 1.57 -12.20 2.32
C GLU A 134 0.45 -12.64 1.37
N LEU A 135 0.74 -12.69 0.07
CA LEU A 135 -0.19 -13.25 -0.90
C LEU A 135 -0.52 -14.67 -0.46
N HIS A 136 -1.78 -14.95 -0.16
CA HIS A 136 -2.21 -16.33 0.00
C HIS A 136 -2.19 -16.95 -1.39
N ASP A 137 -1.47 -18.06 -1.56
CA ASP A 137 -1.69 -18.91 -2.73
C ASP A 137 -3.18 -19.22 -2.78
N ALA A 138 -3.84 -18.85 -3.89
CA ALA A 138 -5.29 -18.92 -4.08
C ALA A 138 -5.88 -20.36 -3.99
N GLU A 139 -5.09 -21.35 -3.57
CA GLU A 139 -5.46 -22.77 -3.48
C GLU A 139 -6.12 -23.17 -2.14
N GLU A 140 -6.11 -22.34 -1.09
CA GLU A 140 -6.65 -22.72 0.23
C GLU A 140 -8.11 -22.32 0.50
N LEU A 141 -8.82 -21.70 -0.46
CA LEU A 141 -10.28 -21.55 -0.36
C LEU A 141 -10.99 -22.76 -0.99
N GLY A 142 -10.87 -23.90 -0.29
CA GLY A 142 -11.72 -25.06 -0.56
C GLY A 142 -13.21 -24.71 -0.43
N PRO A 143 -14.12 -25.43 -1.11
CA PRO A 143 -15.52 -25.04 -1.22
C PRO A 143 -16.24 -25.16 0.13
N MET A 144 -16.35 -24.06 0.87
CA MET A 144 -17.26 -23.94 2.01
C MET A 144 -18.64 -23.46 1.54
N LEU A 145 -19.35 -24.33 0.83
CA LEU A 145 -20.80 -24.29 0.72
C LEU A 145 -21.35 -25.70 0.98
N ARG A 146 -21.95 -25.87 2.16
CA ARG A 146 -22.99 -26.87 2.42
C ARG A 146 -24.30 -26.14 2.65
#